data_AF-A0A2P2LG25-F1
#
_entry.id   AF-A0A2P2LG25-F1
#
_cell.length_a   1.000
_cell.length_b   1.000
_cell.length_c   1.000
_cell.angle_alpha   90.00
_cell.angle_beta   90.00
_cell.angle_gamma   90.00
#
_symmetry.space_group_name_H-M   'P 1'
#
loop_
_entity.id
_entity.type
_entity.pdbx_description
1 polymer ?
#
loop_
_entity_poly.entity_id
_entity_poly.type
_entity_poly.pdbx_seq_one_letter_code
_entity_poly.pdbx_strand_id
1 'polypeptide(L)'
;MKKKEKEYIKLQERLNQVLMEKKKESKSGMEIMNLLQKEGRQRGTWNGKKADNDFYKKIVDAYEAKNQELMAENADLRALLRSMQGDMRDFLNAPDPSSKQSLVVNERLETEHSQSPFGGRMDVFDLPLHMARDQIEVSLRTKMASIKLKECMIQLQDEQKVAEVTSEATERELELEAQLVEARSIIQEQLLCFCHCANRITDLIQILISVYSCINQSI
;
A
#
# COMPACT_ATOMS: atom_id res chain seq x y z
N MET A 1 -42.67 -108.65 -36.59
CA MET A 1 -42.52 -108.16 -35.20
C MET A 1 -41.46 -107.07 -35.07
N LYS A 2 -40.18 -107.34 -35.38
CA LYS A 2 -39.06 -106.39 -35.23
C LYS A 2 -39.25 -105.01 -35.92
N LYS A 3 -39.94 -104.92 -37.06
CA LYS A 3 -40.24 -103.63 -37.72
C LYS A 3 -41.24 -102.77 -36.93
N LYS A 4 -42.27 -103.40 -36.35
CA LYS A 4 -43.27 -102.71 -35.52
C LYS A 4 -42.64 -102.23 -34.20
N GLU A 5 -41.72 -103.02 -33.63
CA GLU A 5 -40.98 -102.67 -32.43
C GLU A 5 -40.04 -101.46 -32.64
N LYS A 6 -39.33 -101.40 -33.78
CA LYS A 6 -38.53 -100.22 -34.15
C LYS A 6 -39.38 -98.97 -34.36
N GLU A 7 -40.54 -99.09 -35.01
CA GLU A 7 -41.46 -97.97 -35.19
C GLU A 7 -42.08 -97.52 -33.87
N TYR A 8 -42.36 -98.46 -32.96
CA TYR A 8 -42.83 -98.15 -31.61
C TYR A 8 -41.79 -97.34 -30.82
N ILE A 9 -40.52 -97.75 -30.85
CA ILE A 9 -39.42 -97.02 -30.19
C ILE A 9 -39.30 -95.60 -30.77
N LYS A 10 -39.32 -95.43 -32.09
CA LYS A 10 -39.26 -94.10 -32.73
C LYS A 10 -40.46 -93.23 -32.36
N LEU A 11 -41.66 -93.81 -32.30
CA LEU A 11 -42.87 -93.08 -31.90
C LEU A 11 -42.81 -92.68 -30.42
N GLN A 12 -42.28 -93.56 -29.57
CA GLN A 12 -42.07 -93.29 -28.15
C GLN A 12 -41.02 -92.18 -27.93
N GLU A 13 -39.92 -92.19 -28.69
CA GLU A 13 -38.92 -91.11 -28.69
C GLU A 13 -39.52 -89.78 -29.15
N ARG A 14 -40.32 -89.77 -30.22
CA ARG A 14 -41.04 -88.58 -30.69
C ARG A 14 -42.03 -88.05 -29.66
N LEU A 15 -42.78 -88.94 -29.00
CA LEU A 15 -43.70 -88.54 -27.94
C LEU A 15 -42.95 -87.90 -26.77
N ASN A 16 -41.85 -88.50 -26.34
CA ASN A 16 -41.01 -87.95 -25.28
C ASN A 16 -40.43 -86.58 -25.67
N GLN A 17 -39.97 -86.42 -26.91
CA GLN A 17 -39.48 -85.14 -27.44
C GLN A 17 -40.57 -84.06 -27.36
N VAL A 18 -41.78 -84.34 -27.86
CA VAL A 18 -42.90 -83.40 -27.83
C VAL A 18 -43.33 -83.06 -26.40
N LEU A 19 -43.33 -84.03 -25.49
CA LEU A 19 -43.62 -83.79 -24.07
C LEU A 19 -42.57 -82.88 -23.42
N MET A 20 -41.29 -83.06 -23.75
CA MET A 20 -40.20 -82.24 -23.25
C MET A 20 -40.26 -80.81 -23.80
N GLU A 21 -40.55 -80.65 -25.09
CA GLU A 21 -40.76 -79.35 -25.75
C GLU A 21 -41.94 -78.61 -25.12
N LYS A 22 -43.09 -79.27 -24.95
CA LYS A 22 -44.28 -78.69 -24.31
C LYS A 22 -44.01 -78.27 -22.87
N LYS A 23 -43.23 -79.06 -22.11
CA LYS A 23 -42.82 -78.71 -20.74
C LYS A 23 -41.84 -77.53 -20.72
N LYS A 24 -40.95 -77.43 -21.70
CA LYS A 24 -40.00 -76.31 -21.85
C LYS A 24 -40.73 -75.01 -22.22
N GLU A 25 -41.66 -75.06 -23.17
CA GLU A 25 -42.49 -73.91 -23.54
C GLU A 25 -43.38 -73.46 -22.39
N SER A 26 -44.00 -74.39 -21.66
CA SER A 26 -44.79 -74.06 -20.48
C SER A 26 -43.94 -73.43 -19.38
N LYS A 27 -42.73 -73.93 -19.12
CA LYS A 27 -41.79 -73.32 -18.17
C LYS A 27 -41.33 -71.93 -18.62
N SER A 28 -41.00 -71.77 -19.90
CA SER A 28 -40.61 -70.49 -20.50
C SER A 28 -41.75 -69.46 -20.41
N GLY A 29 -42.96 -69.85 -20.79
CA GLY A 29 -44.15 -69.00 -20.66
C GLY A 29 -44.45 -68.64 -19.20
N MET A 30 -44.27 -69.59 -18.28
CA MET A 30 -44.45 -69.34 -16.84
C MET A 30 -43.34 -68.46 -16.26
N GLU A 31 -42.10 -68.57 -16.73
CA GLU A 31 -41.00 -67.69 -16.39
C GLU A 31 -41.27 -66.27 -16.90
N ILE A 32 -41.74 -66.11 -18.13
CA ILE A 32 -42.18 -64.83 -18.68
C ILE A 32 -43.34 -64.25 -17.87
N MET A 33 -44.36 -65.05 -17.52
CA MET A 33 -45.46 -64.58 -16.67
C MET A 33 -45.00 -64.22 -15.26
N ASN A 34 -44.05 -64.96 -14.69
CA ASN A 34 -43.49 -64.66 -13.38
C ASN A 34 -42.58 -63.42 -13.42
N LEU A 35 -41.84 -63.21 -14.49
CA LEU A 35 -41.09 -61.98 -14.73
C LEU A 35 -42.06 -60.81 -14.85
N LEU A 36 -43.13 -60.92 -15.64
CA LEU A 36 -44.18 -59.90 -15.74
C LEU A 36 -44.93 -59.65 -14.41
N GLN A 37 -45.19 -60.69 -13.60
CA GLN A 37 -45.85 -60.56 -12.30
C GLN A 37 -44.92 -60.02 -11.21
N LYS A 38 -43.64 -60.39 -11.20
CA LYS A 38 -42.62 -59.82 -10.30
C LYS A 38 -42.25 -58.39 -10.72
N GLU A 39 -42.21 -58.11 -12.02
CA GLU A 39 -42.11 -56.76 -12.62
C GLU A 39 -43.41 -55.96 -12.48
N GLY A 40 -44.47 -56.54 -11.91
CA GLY A 40 -45.56 -55.77 -11.31
C GLY A 40 -45.09 -54.82 -10.20
N ARG A 41 -43.83 -54.92 -9.73
CA ARG A 41 -43.19 -53.94 -8.84
C ARG A 41 -42.00 -53.19 -9.41
N GLN A 42 -41.51 -53.52 -10.62
CA GLN A 42 -40.35 -52.89 -11.25
C GLN A 42 -40.43 -52.90 -12.79
N ARG A 43 -41.63 -52.76 -13.38
CA ARG A 43 -41.73 -52.13 -14.71
C ARG A 43 -40.99 -50.81 -14.58
N GLY A 44 -39.98 -50.56 -15.41
CA GLY A 44 -39.18 -49.34 -15.44
C GLY A 44 -40.08 -48.14 -15.20
N THR A 45 -40.18 -47.76 -13.93
CA THR A 45 -41.05 -46.68 -13.52
C THR A 45 -40.14 -45.52 -13.85
N TRP A 46 -40.40 -44.85 -14.97
CA TRP A 46 -39.97 -43.48 -15.08
C TRP A 46 -40.71 -42.74 -13.97
N ASN A 47 -40.19 -42.85 -12.74
CA ASN A 47 -40.66 -42.13 -11.60
C ASN A 47 -40.04 -40.74 -11.71
N GLY A 48 -40.40 -39.97 -12.76
CA GLY A 48 -39.81 -38.65 -13.02
C GLY A 48 -39.60 -37.85 -11.73
N LYS A 49 -40.58 -37.88 -10.81
CA LYS A 49 -40.46 -37.29 -9.46
C LYS A 49 -39.21 -37.64 -8.64
N LYS A 50 -38.68 -38.88 -8.64
CA LYS A 50 -37.46 -39.25 -7.89
C LYS A 50 -36.19 -39.04 -8.72
N ALA A 51 -36.21 -39.43 -10.00
CA ALA A 51 -35.08 -39.21 -10.90
C ALA A 51 -34.78 -37.71 -11.12
N ASP A 52 -35.82 -36.88 -11.23
CA ASP A 52 -35.72 -35.43 -11.34
C ASP A 52 -35.19 -34.84 -10.02
N ASN A 53 -35.64 -35.33 -8.86
CA ASN A 53 -35.14 -34.88 -7.57
C ASN A 53 -33.64 -35.17 -7.39
N ASP A 54 -33.19 -36.38 -7.75
CA ASP A 54 -31.77 -36.74 -7.73
C ASP A 54 -30.95 -35.92 -8.74
N PHE A 55 -31.56 -35.55 -9.87
CA PHE A 55 -30.93 -34.70 -10.87
C PHE A 55 -30.77 -33.25 -10.38
N TYR A 56 -31.84 -32.65 -9.83
CA TYR A 56 -31.77 -31.32 -9.22
C TYR A 56 -30.77 -31.30 -8.06
N LYS A 57 -30.74 -32.35 -7.25
CA LYS A 57 -29.77 -32.49 -6.16
C LYS A 57 -28.34 -32.49 -6.69
N LYS A 58 -28.03 -33.29 -7.71
CA LYS A 58 -26.67 -33.29 -8.32
C LYS A 58 -26.27 -31.93 -8.87
N ILE A 59 -27.20 -31.19 -9.47
CA ILE A 59 -26.93 -29.84 -9.95
C ILE A 59 -26.59 -28.93 -8.77
N VAL A 60 -27.43 -28.91 -7.73
CA VAL A 60 -27.20 -28.11 -6.52
C VAL A 60 -25.87 -28.48 -5.87
N ASP A 61 -25.61 -29.77 -5.64
CA ASP A 61 -24.36 -30.27 -5.03
C ASP A 61 -23.13 -29.81 -5.85
N ALA A 62 -23.21 -29.85 -7.19
CA ALA A 62 -22.13 -29.39 -8.07
C ALA A 62 -21.91 -27.87 -7.99
N TYR A 63 -22.99 -27.08 -7.94
CA TYR A 63 -22.91 -25.63 -7.76
C TYR A 63 -22.38 -25.26 -6.37
N GLU A 64 -22.81 -25.96 -5.32
CA GLU A 64 -22.32 -25.76 -3.96
C GLU A 64 -20.84 -26.10 -3.84
N ALA A 65 -20.40 -27.23 -4.41
CA ALA A 65 -19.00 -27.60 -4.44
C ALA A 65 -18.16 -26.55 -5.18
N LYS A 66 -18.63 -26.05 -6.32
CA LYS A 66 -17.96 -24.96 -7.05
C LYS A 66 -17.96 -23.64 -6.30
N ASN A 67 -19.02 -23.33 -5.58
CA ASN A 67 -19.06 -22.13 -4.75
C ASN A 67 -18.08 -22.23 -3.57
N GLN A 68 -17.93 -23.40 -2.95
CA GLN A 68 -16.94 -23.64 -1.90
C GLN A 68 -15.51 -23.52 -2.41
N GLU A 69 -15.21 -24.07 -3.59
CA GLU A 69 -13.91 -23.95 -4.26
C GLU A 69 -13.56 -22.48 -4.55
N LEU A 70 -14.51 -21.72 -5.12
CA LEU A 70 -14.35 -20.29 -5.38
C LEU A 70 -14.13 -19.48 -4.09
N MET A 71 -14.87 -19.79 -3.02
CA MET A 71 -14.72 -19.11 -1.73
C MET A 71 -13.34 -19.41 -1.11
N ALA A 72 -12.83 -20.63 -1.24
CA ALA A 72 -11.50 -21.01 -0.79
C ALA A 72 -10.41 -20.28 -1.59
N GLU A 73 -10.49 -20.30 -2.93
CA GLU A 73 -9.54 -19.59 -3.79
C GLU A 73 -9.56 -18.08 -3.52
N ASN A 74 -10.74 -17.49 -3.32
CA ASN A 74 -10.83 -16.06 -2.97
C ASN A 74 -10.15 -15.75 -1.63
N ALA A 75 -10.28 -16.64 -0.64
CA ALA A 75 -9.62 -16.50 0.65
C ALA A 75 -8.09 -16.60 0.51
N ASP A 76 -7.59 -17.53 -0.30
CA ASP A 76 -6.16 -17.69 -0.60
C ASP A 76 -5.59 -16.47 -1.33
N LEU A 77 -6.32 -15.95 -2.33
CA LEU A 77 -5.95 -14.72 -3.05
C LEU A 77 -5.89 -13.51 -2.11
N ARG A 78 -6.84 -13.36 -1.20
CA ARG A 78 -6.80 -12.29 -0.17
C ARG A 78 -5.61 -12.46 0.77
N ALA A 79 -5.28 -13.69 1.16
CA ALA A 79 -4.10 -13.98 1.98
C ALA A 79 -2.80 -13.61 1.26
N LEU A 80 -2.69 -13.95 -0.03
CA LEU A 80 -1.55 -13.58 -0.86
C LEU A 80 -1.42 -12.05 -0.98
N LEU A 81 -2.52 -11.34 -1.24
CA LEU A 81 -2.52 -9.87 -1.29
C LEU A 81 -2.04 -9.24 0.01
N ARG A 82 -2.47 -9.77 1.17
CA ARG A 82 -1.97 -9.31 2.48
C ARG A 82 -0.48 -9.56 2.64
N SER A 83 0.02 -10.72 2.22
CA SER A 83 1.46 -11.02 2.25
C SER A 83 2.24 -10.01 1.41
N MET A 84 1.82 -9.78 0.16
CA MET A 84 2.48 -8.84 -0.74
C MET A 84 2.45 -7.41 -0.21
N GLN A 85 1.33 -6.98 0.41
CA GLN A 85 1.25 -5.67 1.06
C GLN A 85 2.23 -5.56 2.24
N GLY A 86 2.41 -6.65 3.01
CA GLY A 86 3.42 -6.75 4.07
C GLY A 86 4.82 -6.60 3.50
N ASP A 87 5.16 -7.39 2.49
CA ASP A 87 6.48 -7.34 1.84
C ASP A 87 6.80 -5.94 1.29
N MET A 88 5.87 -5.32 0.56
CA MET A 88 6.03 -3.96 0.03
C MET A 88 6.23 -2.93 1.13
N ARG A 89 5.54 -3.09 2.26
CA ARG A 89 5.70 -2.20 3.42
C ARG A 89 7.08 -2.37 4.04
N ASP A 90 7.55 -3.59 4.18
CA ASP A 90 8.88 -3.88 4.73
C ASP A 90 9.99 -3.34 3.83
N PHE A 91 9.82 -3.45 2.50
CA PHE A 91 10.74 -2.83 1.54
C PHE A 91 10.78 -1.30 1.66
N LEU A 92 9.63 -0.63 1.85
CA LEU A 92 9.57 0.83 1.97
C LEU A 92 10.04 1.35 3.34
N ASN A 93 9.87 0.56 4.40
CA ASN A 93 10.25 0.90 5.76
C ASN A 93 11.67 0.45 6.14
N ALA A 94 12.33 -0.34 5.26
CA ALA A 94 13.71 -0.71 5.45
C ALA A 94 14.56 0.57 5.60
N PRO A 95 15.36 0.70 6.67
CA PRO A 95 16.24 1.85 6.83
C PRO A 95 17.18 1.91 5.64
N ASP A 96 17.09 2.98 4.87
CA ASP A 96 17.96 3.21 3.73
C ASP A 96 19.41 3.17 4.24
N PRO A 97 20.25 2.20 3.83
CA PRO A 97 21.61 2.06 4.36
C PRO A 97 22.49 3.28 4.05
N SER A 98 22.01 4.20 3.20
CA SER A 98 22.65 5.46 2.82
C SER A 98 22.40 6.64 3.79
N SER A 99 21.51 6.52 4.78
CA SER A 99 21.13 7.65 5.68
C SER A 99 21.87 7.69 7.03
N LYS A 100 23.07 7.10 7.13
CA LYS A 100 23.90 7.20 8.35
C LYS A 100 24.69 8.51 8.41
N GLN A 101 24.00 9.66 8.46
CA GLN A 101 24.58 10.88 9.02
C GLN A 101 23.49 11.90 9.34
N SER A 102 22.95 11.87 10.55
CA SER A 102 22.80 13.03 11.43
C SER A 102 21.83 12.73 12.59
N LEU A 103 22.42 12.65 13.78
CA LEU A 103 21.91 13.09 15.08
C LEU A 103 20.71 12.36 15.73
N VAL A 104 21.11 11.58 16.73
CA VAL A 104 20.37 11.22 17.95
C VAL A 104 19.78 12.48 18.61
N VAL A 105 18.47 12.44 18.96
CA VAL A 105 17.86 12.83 20.27
C VAL A 105 16.33 12.60 20.19
N ASN A 106 15.85 11.66 21.02
CA ASN A 106 14.59 11.55 21.80
C ASN A 106 13.35 12.38 21.33
N GLU A 107 12.12 11.87 21.20
CA GLU A 107 11.25 11.08 22.10
C GLU A 107 10.11 10.44 21.26
N ARG A 108 9.83 9.14 21.38
CA ARG A 108 8.74 8.52 22.17
C ARG A 108 7.32 8.74 21.61
N LEU A 109 6.69 7.62 21.23
CA LEU A 109 5.29 7.43 20.82
C LEU A 109 4.91 8.27 19.58
N GLU A 110 4.71 7.69 18.41
CA GLU A 110 3.60 6.80 18.14
C GLU A 110 4.08 5.72 17.17
N THR A 111 4.23 4.50 17.67
CA THR A 111 3.90 3.34 16.84
C THR A 111 2.39 3.41 16.61
N GLU A 112 1.95 4.33 15.76
CA GLU A 112 0.69 4.21 15.04
C GLU A 112 0.85 2.89 14.27
N HIS A 113 0.51 1.81 14.98
CA HIS A 113 -0.04 0.63 14.37
C HIS A 113 -0.99 1.20 13.34
N SER A 114 -0.59 1.14 12.08
CA SER A 114 -1.46 1.39 10.97
C SER A 114 -2.44 0.23 11.01
N GLN A 115 -3.35 0.31 11.98
CA GLN A 115 -4.63 -0.32 11.92
C GLN A 115 -5.10 0.00 10.52
N SER A 116 -5.50 -1.06 9.81
CA SER A 116 -6.38 -0.94 8.67
C SER A 116 -7.26 0.30 8.87
N PRO A 117 -7.39 1.21 7.89
CA PRO A 117 -8.16 2.46 8.01
C PRO A 117 -9.57 2.31 8.60
N PHE A 118 -10.03 1.06 8.73
CA PHE A 118 -11.27 0.53 9.25
C PHE A 118 -11.32 0.18 10.74
N GLY A 119 -10.30 0.49 11.56
CA GLY A 119 -10.41 0.29 13.02
C GLY A 119 -10.79 -1.15 13.40
N GLY A 120 -10.05 -2.13 12.87
CA GLY A 120 -10.07 -3.53 13.33
C GLY A 120 -11.31 -4.37 13.00
N ARG A 121 -12.33 -3.85 12.30
CA ARG A 121 -13.57 -4.61 12.03
C ARG A 121 -13.68 -5.25 10.65
N MET A 122 -13.02 -4.72 9.62
CA MET A 122 -13.02 -5.27 8.27
C MET A 122 -11.74 -4.88 7.53
N ASP A 123 -11.06 -5.83 6.89
CA ASP A 123 -9.83 -5.54 6.13
C ASP A 123 -10.17 -4.79 4.83
N VAL A 124 -9.24 -4.00 4.28
CA VAL A 124 -9.48 -3.22 3.05
C VAL A 124 -9.77 -4.15 1.86
N PHE A 125 -9.22 -5.37 1.88
CA PHE A 125 -9.46 -6.41 0.88
C PHE A 125 -10.78 -7.16 1.09
N ASP A 126 -11.46 -6.96 2.22
CA ASP A 126 -12.76 -7.55 2.50
C ASP A 126 -13.93 -6.63 2.11
N LEU A 127 -13.64 -5.37 1.76
CA LEU A 127 -14.64 -4.39 1.34
C LEU A 127 -15.04 -4.54 -0.13
N PRO A 128 -16.30 -4.22 -0.49
CA PRO A 128 -16.70 -4.03 -1.88
C PRO A 128 -15.77 -3.03 -2.60
N LEU A 129 -15.36 -3.35 -3.84
CA LEU A 129 -14.34 -2.62 -4.61
C LEU A 129 -14.53 -1.08 -4.60
N HIS A 130 -15.75 -0.61 -4.81
CA HIS A 130 -16.05 0.84 -4.85
C HIS A 130 -15.77 1.51 -3.51
N MET A 131 -16.15 0.87 -2.39
CA MET A 131 -15.92 1.41 -1.05
C MET A 131 -14.44 1.40 -0.66
N ALA A 132 -13.68 0.38 -1.07
CA ALA A 132 -12.23 0.33 -0.86
C ALA A 132 -11.52 1.43 -1.67
N ARG A 133 -11.92 1.61 -2.94
CA ARG A 133 -11.40 2.67 -3.81
C ARG A 133 -11.63 4.06 -3.23
N ASP A 134 -12.86 4.39 -2.86
CA ASP A 134 -13.21 5.72 -2.38
C ASP A 134 -12.40 6.09 -1.12
N GLN A 135 -12.16 5.12 -0.24
CA GLN A 135 -11.38 5.34 0.98
C GLN A 135 -9.89 5.48 0.71
N ILE A 136 -9.33 4.71 -0.22
CA ILE A 136 -7.95 4.90 -0.68
C ILE A 136 -7.80 6.29 -1.30
N GLU A 137 -8.77 6.73 -2.10
CA GLU A 137 -8.75 8.05 -2.73
C GLU A 137 -8.78 9.18 -1.68
N VAL A 138 -9.69 9.10 -0.70
CA VAL A 138 -9.77 10.09 0.40
C VAL A 138 -8.49 10.11 1.23
N SER A 139 -7.93 8.94 1.56
CA SER A 139 -6.66 8.83 2.30
C SER A 139 -5.49 9.46 1.52
N LEU A 140 -5.37 9.18 0.22
CA LEU A 140 -4.35 9.77 -0.64
C LEU A 140 -4.50 11.29 -0.77
N ARG A 141 -5.72 11.79 -0.99
CA ARG A 141 -5.98 13.24 -1.04
C ARG A 141 -5.58 13.93 0.26
N THR A 142 -5.90 13.31 1.41
CA THR A 142 -5.55 13.84 2.73
C THR A 142 -4.03 13.86 2.93
N LYS A 143 -3.34 12.74 2.65
CA LYS A 143 -1.88 12.67 2.77
C LYS A 143 -1.17 13.66 1.84
N MET A 144 -1.67 13.81 0.60
CA MET A 144 -1.14 14.78 -0.35
C MET A 144 -1.32 16.22 0.15
N ALA A 145 -2.48 16.55 0.74
CA ALA A 145 -2.71 17.86 1.34
C ALA A 145 -1.78 18.12 2.53
N SER A 146 -1.55 17.13 3.39
CA SER A 146 -0.59 17.25 4.51
C SER A 146 0.85 17.45 4.04
N ILE A 147 1.27 16.76 2.96
CA ILE A 147 2.60 16.95 2.37
C ILE A 147 2.74 18.37 1.82
N LYS A 148 1.76 18.83 1.03
CA LYS A 148 1.75 20.19 0.49
C LYS A 148 1.78 21.25 1.60
N LEU A 149 1.02 21.05 2.68
CA LEU A 149 1.04 21.96 3.82
C LEU A 149 2.44 22.05 4.46
N LYS A 150 3.08 20.89 4.68
CA LYS A 150 4.45 20.85 5.24
C LYS A 150 5.45 21.54 4.32
N GLU A 151 5.34 21.33 3.02
CA GLU A 151 6.21 21.98 2.03
C GLU A 151 6.02 23.50 2.03
N CYS A 152 4.78 24.00 2.09
CA CYS A 152 4.51 25.43 2.24
C CYS A 152 5.09 26.00 3.55
N MET A 153 5.00 25.27 4.66
CA MET A 153 5.60 25.71 5.93
C MET A 153 7.13 25.82 5.84
N ILE A 154 7.79 24.89 5.13
CA ILE A 154 9.25 24.92 4.92
C ILE A 154 9.62 26.13 4.06
N GLN A 155 8.90 26.38 2.96
CA GLN A 155 9.15 27.55 2.10
C GLN A 155 9.02 28.86 2.88
N LEU A 156 7.97 28.99 3.70
CA LEU A 156 7.78 30.18 4.55
C LEU A 156 8.89 30.31 5.61
N GLN A 157 9.38 29.21 6.17
CA GLN A 157 10.50 29.25 7.12
C GLN A 157 11.82 29.63 6.46
N ASP A 158 12.09 29.17 5.24
CA ASP A 158 13.29 29.52 4.49
C ASP A 158 13.25 31.01 4.07
N GLU A 159 12.10 31.49 3.60
CA GLU A 159 11.89 32.92 3.31
C GLU A 159 12.08 33.79 4.56
N GLN A 160 11.54 33.36 5.70
CA GLN A 160 11.68 34.07 6.97
C GLN A 160 13.14 34.12 7.45
N LYS A 161 13.87 33.01 7.36
CA LYS A 161 15.31 32.95 7.70
C LYS A 161 16.15 33.83 6.79
N VAL A 162 15.87 33.83 5.49
CA VAL A 162 16.59 34.70 4.53
C VAL A 162 16.32 36.17 4.87
N ALA A 163 15.07 36.54 5.15
CA ALA A 163 14.72 37.90 5.56
C ALA A 163 15.43 38.32 6.86
N GLU A 164 15.48 37.43 7.86
CA GLU A 164 16.16 37.68 9.14
C GLU A 164 17.67 37.91 8.95
N VAL A 165 18.35 37.06 8.17
CA VAL A 165 19.78 37.21 7.85
C VAL A 165 20.05 38.52 7.10
N THR A 166 19.16 38.91 6.16
CA THR A 166 19.31 40.19 5.45
C THR A 166 19.12 41.39 6.37
N SER A 167 18.16 41.34 7.30
CA SER A 167 17.93 42.40 8.28
C SER A 167 19.14 42.58 9.20
N GLU A 168 19.67 41.48 9.74
CA GLU A 168 20.86 41.50 10.62
C GLU A 168 22.08 42.06 9.87
N ALA A 169 22.25 41.73 8.59
CA ALA A 169 23.32 42.28 7.76
C ALA A 169 23.17 43.80 7.56
N THR A 170 21.96 44.29 7.28
CA THR A 170 21.71 45.74 7.12
C THR A 170 21.89 46.52 8.42
N GLU A 171 21.54 45.93 9.56
CA GLU A 171 21.72 46.57 10.87
C GLU A 171 23.22 46.71 11.20
N ARG A 172 24.01 45.67 10.95
CA ARG A 172 25.48 45.73 11.11
C ARG A 172 26.13 46.74 10.16
N GLU A 173 25.64 46.87 8.94
CA GLU A 173 26.14 47.86 7.98
C GLU A 173 25.92 49.28 8.49
N LEU A 174 24.71 49.60 8.96
CA LEU A 174 24.40 50.91 9.55
C LEU A 174 25.24 51.21 10.80
N GLU A 175 25.50 50.21 11.64
CA GLU A 175 26.34 50.37 12.83
C GLU A 175 27.81 50.68 12.45
N LEU A 176 28.34 50.00 11.43
CA LEU A 176 29.68 50.29 10.91
C LEU A 176 29.76 51.68 10.25
N GLU A 177 28.72 52.11 9.54
CA GLU A 177 28.65 53.46 8.99
C GLU A 177 28.67 54.52 10.10
N ALA A 178 27.94 54.31 11.19
CA ALA A 178 27.95 55.20 12.35
C ALA A 178 29.35 55.29 12.99
N GLN A 179 30.03 54.16 13.18
CA GLN A 179 31.41 54.13 13.68
C GLN A 179 32.39 54.86 12.76
N LEU A 180 32.23 54.72 11.43
CA LEU A 180 33.06 55.44 10.46
C LEU A 180 32.83 56.95 10.52
N VAL A 181 31.58 57.40 10.70
CA VAL A 181 31.26 58.82 10.87
C VAL A 181 31.92 59.36 12.15
N GLU A 182 31.84 58.63 13.25
CA GLU A 182 32.49 59.01 14.51
C GLU A 182 34.02 59.10 14.36
N ALA A 183 34.65 58.07 13.77
CA ALA A 183 36.09 58.06 13.53
C ALA A 183 36.54 59.24 12.65
N ARG A 184 35.77 59.59 11.61
CA ARG A 184 36.04 60.77 10.77
C ARG A 184 35.95 62.07 11.56
N SER A 185 34.96 62.20 12.45
CA SER A 185 34.82 63.37 13.32
C SER A 185 36.04 63.53 14.23
N ILE A 186 36.49 62.44 14.87
CA ILE A 186 37.66 62.45 15.75
C ILE A 186 38.92 62.88 15.00
N ILE A 187 39.15 62.31 13.80
CA ILE A 187 40.32 62.67 12.97
C ILE A 187 40.28 64.16 12.61
N GLN A 188 39.11 64.68 12.24
CA GLN A 188 38.94 66.09 11.88
C GLN A 188 39.25 67.03 13.06
N GLU A 189 38.80 66.67 14.27
CA GLU A 189 39.12 67.42 15.48
C GLU A 189 40.61 67.38 15.83
N GLN A 190 41.25 66.20 15.70
CA GLN A 190 42.70 66.06 15.89
C GLN A 190 43.49 66.94 14.91
N LEU A 191 43.08 66.98 13.63
CA LEU A 191 43.71 67.85 12.63
C LEU A 191 43.56 69.33 13.00
N LEU A 192 42.37 69.77 13.42
CA LEU A 192 42.16 71.15 13.87
C LEU A 192 43.08 71.51 15.05
N CYS A 193 43.19 70.62 16.04
CA CYS A 193 44.07 70.80 17.18
C CYS A 193 45.55 70.86 16.74
N PHE A 194 45.97 69.96 15.85
CA PHE A 194 47.32 69.95 15.30
C PHE A 194 47.65 71.24 14.55
N CYS A 195 46.76 71.71 13.67
CA CYS A 195 46.91 72.97 12.95
C CYS A 195 47.06 74.16 13.91
N HIS A 196 46.23 74.20 14.97
CA HIS A 196 46.30 75.26 15.96
C HIS A 196 47.63 75.27 16.71
N CYS A 197 48.12 74.10 17.16
CA CYS A 197 49.42 73.95 17.81
C CYS A 197 50.58 74.34 16.88
N ALA A 198 50.55 73.90 15.62
CA ALA A 198 51.58 74.21 14.63
C ALA A 198 51.69 75.72 14.36
N ASN A 199 50.55 76.41 14.21
CA ASN A 199 50.52 77.87 14.05
C ASN A 199 51.14 78.58 15.26
N ARG A 200 50.77 78.16 16.47
CA ARG A 200 51.29 78.74 17.72
C ARG A 200 52.80 78.55 17.89
N ILE A 201 53.33 77.39 17.50
CA ILE A 201 54.78 77.13 17.47
C ILE A 201 55.46 78.05 16.45
N THR A 202 54.86 78.20 15.26
CA THR A 202 55.40 79.09 14.21
C THR A 202 55.46 80.54 14.69
N ASP A 203 54.42 81.02 15.37
CA ASP A 203 54.38 82.36 15.98
C ASP A 203 55.50 82.54 17.02
N LEU A 204 55.69 81.56 17.90
CA LEU A 204 56.76 81.58 18.91
C LEU A 204 58.17 81.62 18.27
N ILE A 205 58.38 80.84 17.21
CA ILE A 205 59.66 80.85 16.46
C ILE A 205 59.89 82.23 15.84
N GLN A 206 58.86 82.82 15.23
CA GLN A 206 58.96 84.15 14.61
C GLN A 206 59.34 85.22 15.64
N ILE A 207 58.71 85.19 16.82
CA ILE A 207 59.04 86.08 17.94
C ILE A 207 60.50 85.91 18.37
N LEU A 208 60.97 84.67 18.55
CA LEU A 208 62.36 84.39 18.93
C LEU A 208 63.36 84.95 17.91
N ILE A 209 63.08 84.77 16.61
CA ILE A 209 63.91 85.32 15.52
C ILE A 209 63.94 86.86 15.59
N SER A 210 62.79 87.51 15.78
CA SER A 210 62.73 88.97 15.91
C SER A 210 63.53 89.49 17.10
N VAL A 211 63.41 88.85 18.27
CA VAL A 211 64.20 89.21 19.46
C VAL A 211 65.70 89.03 19.20
N TYR A 212 66.11 87.91 18.61
CA TYR A 212 67.51 87.64 18.28
C TYR A 212 68.09 88.68 17.30
N SER A 213 67.30 89.10 16.32
CA SER A 213 67.69 90.14 15.36
C SER A 213 67.85 91.52 16.02
N CYS A 214 66.93 91.91 16.90
CA CYS A 214 67.01 93.17 17.66
C CYS A 214 68.24 93.22 18.59
N ILE A 215 68.56 92.11 19.26
CA ILE A 215 69.74 92.02 20.12
C ILE A 215 71.02 92.21 19.30
N ASN A 216 71.16 91.53 18.16
CA ASN A 216 72.35 91.64 17.31
C ASN A 216 72.52 93.02 16.63
N GLN A 217 71.44 93.80 16.44
CA GLN A 217 71.53 95.17 15.94
C GLN A 217 71.91 96.20 17.01
N SER A 218 71.86 95.84 18.29
CA SER A 218 72.13 96.73 19.43
C SER A 218 73.55 96.57 20.01
N ILE A 219 74.36 95.67 19.44
CA ILE A 219 75.77 95.38 19.80
C ILE A 219 76.66 95.85 18.66
#